data_AF-A0A929M9Q5-F1
#
_entry.id   AF-A0A929M9Q5-F1
#
_cell.length_a   1.000
_cell.length_b   1.000
_cell.length_c   1.000
_cell.angle_alpha   90.00
_cell.angle_beta   90.00
_cell.angle_gamma   90.00
#
_symmetry.space_group_name_H-M   'P 1'
#
loop_
_entity.id
_entity.type
_entity.pdbx_description
1 polymer ?
#
loop_
_entity_poly.entity_id
_entity_poly.type
_entity_poly.pdbx_seq_one_letter_code
_entity_poly.pdbx_strand_id
1 'polypeptide(L)'
;YGNDDNSPMKKGEGGSRTAAPVFKKFMEGYIKLYPTLRRAFEQPDGVYKGYYNGADEYYTNDSPLPQNTPTNDIIQDQENDGLLF
;
A
#
# COMPACT_ATOMS: atom_id res chain seq x y z
N TYR A 1 8.38 -22.37 7.16
CA TYR A 1 9.02 -23.69 7.05
C TYR A 1 10.49 -23.45 6.84
N GLY A 2 11.31 -24.33 7.37
CA GLY A 2 12.75 -24.15 7.40
C GLY A 2 13.35 -25.25 8.24
N ASN A 3 14.67 -25.22 8.35
CA ASN A 3 15.39 -26.14 9.23
C ASN A 3 15.63 -25.45 10.57
N ASP A 4 15.50 -26.21 11.66
CA ASP A 4 15.68 -25.70 13.02
C ASP A 4 17.11 -25.21 13.30
N ASP A 5 18.07 -25.67 12.50
CA ASP A 5 19.50 -25.32 12.57
C ASP A 5 19.88 -24.09 11.71
N ASN A 6 18.89 -23.40 11.13
CA ASN A 6 19.06 -22.28 10.18
C ASN A 6 19.83 -22.64 8.90
N SER A 7 20.03 -23.92 8.58
CA SER A 7 20.65 -24.32 7.32
C SER A 7 19.77 -23.90 6.13
N PRO A 8 20.38 -23.55 4.98
CA PRO A 8 19.63 -23.08 3.83
C PRO A 8 18.75 -24.20 3.25
N MET A 9 17.57 -23.82 2.77
CA MET A 9 16.70 -24.69 1.98
C MET A 9 17.36 -25.07 0.65
N LYS A 10 16.92 -26.17 0.02
CA LYS A 10 17.39 -26.51 -1.34
C LYS A 10 17.01 -25.41 -2.32
N LYS A 11 17.80 -25.25 -3.39
CA LYS A 11 17.63 -24.21 -4.43
C LYS A 11 16.22 -24.17 -5.07
N GLY A 12 15.51 -25.29 -5.10
CA GLY A 12 14.13 -25.38 -5.61
C GLY A 12 13.03 -25.24 -4.56
N GLU A 13 13.38 -25.30 -3.27
CA GLU A 13 12.45 -25.31 -2.14
C GLU A 13 12.24 -23.90 -1.59
N GLY A 14 12.05 -22.93 -2.48
CA GLY A 14 11.70 -21.56 -2.10
C GLY A 14 10.22 -21.42 -1.72
N GLY A 15 9.89 -20.36 -0.98
CA GLY A 15 8.57 -20.18 -0.37
C GLY A 15 7.40 -20.24 -1.35
N SER A 16 7.60 -19.75 -2.57
CA SER A 16 6.61 -19.79 -3.65
C SER A 16 6.28 -21.21 -4.12
N ARG A 17 7.26 -22.13 -4.14
CA ARG A 17 7.09 -23.48 -4.71
C ARG A 17 6.66 -24.50 -3.68
N THR A 18 7.22 -24.43 -2.46
CA THR A 18 7.01 -25.46 -1.44
C THR A 18 5.98 -25.04 -0.39
N ALA A 19 6.12 -23.85 0.21
CA ALA A 19 5.14 -23.40 1.21
C ALA A 19 3.80 -22.98 0.63
N ALA A 20 3.78 -22.26 -0.50
CA ALA A 20 2.55 -21.71 -1.05
C ALA A 20 1.42 -22.77 -1.25
N PRO A 21 1.66 -23.96 -1.84
CA PRO A 21 0.59 -24.95 -1.99
C PRO A 21 0.08 -25.51 -0.65
N VAL A 22 0.97 -25.69 0.34
CA VAL A 22 0.58 -26.13 1.69
C VAL A 22 -0.27 -25.06 2.37
N PHE A 23 0.17 -23.80 2.32
CA PHE A 23 -0.58 -22.67 2.86
C PHE A 23 -1.95 -22.52 2.19
N LYS A 24 -2.02 -22.67 0.86
CA LYS A 24 -3.30 -22.68 0.13
C LYS A 24 -4.25 -23.75 0.67
N LYS A 25 -3.78 -24.99 0.82
CA LYS A 25 -4.62 -26.10 1.33
C LYS A 25 -5.11 -25.84 2.75
N PHE A 26 -4.25 -25.30 3.61
CA PHE A 26 -4.62 -24.88 4.96
C PHE A 26 -5.71 -23.79 4.93
N MET A 27 -5.50 -22.71 4.18
CA MET A 27 -6.45 -21.61 4.07
C MET A 27 -7.78 -22.03 3.45
N GLU A 28 -7.77 -22.93 2.46
CA GLU A 28 -8.99 -23.52 1.89
C GLU A 28 -9.85 -24.23 2.96
N GLY A 29 -9.22 -24.96 3.87
CA GLY A 29 -9.91 -25.59 5.00
C GLY A 29 -10.42 -24.56 6.02
N TYR A 30 -9.56 -23.61 6.38
CA TYR A 30 -9.90 -22.57 7.35
C TYR A 30 -11.09 -21.71 6.90
N ILE A 31 -11.12 -21.29 5.64
CA ILE A 31 -12.21 -20.47 5.08
C ILE A 31 -13.52 -21.25 5.00
N LYS A 32 -13.48 -22.58 4.78
CA LYS A 32 -14.69 -23.43 4.81
C LYS A 32 -15.30 -23.49 6.21
N LEU A 33 -14.47 -23.51 7.25
CA LEU A 33 -14.93 -23.50 8.65
C LEU A 33 -15.46 -22.14 9.08
N TYR A 34 -14.90 -21.05 8.53
CA TYR A 34 -15.25 -19.67 8.90
C TYR A 34 -15.67 -18.84 7.67
N PRO A 35 -16.85 -19.11 7.07
CA PRO A 35 -17.28 -18.45 5.85
C PRO A 35 -17.51 -16.94 6.04
N THR A 36 -17.81 -16.49 7.26
CA THR A 36 -18.03 -15.08 7.63
C THR A 36 -16.74 -14.29 7.83
N LEU A 37 -15.57 -14.93 7.75
CA LEU A 37 -14.28 -14.25 7.86
C LEU A 37 -14.11 -13.24 6.72
N ARG A 38 -13.72 -12.01 7.06
CA ARG A 38 -13.41 -10.95 6.10
C ARG A 38 -12.23 -11.38 5.22
N ARG A 39 -12.40 -11.27 3.90
CA ARG A 39 -11.40 -11.71 2.90
C ARG A 39 -10.69 -10.57 2.18
N ALA A 40 -11.13 -9.34 2.41
CA ALA A 40 -10.56 -8.14 1.84
C ALA A 40 -10.23 -7.17 2.97
N PHE A 41 -9.20 -6.37 2.76
CA PHE A 41 -8.95 -5.23 3.62
C PHE A 41 -10.00 -4.16 3.33
N GLU A 42 -10.55 -3.60 4.40
CA GLU A 42 -11.34 -2.37 4.30
C GLU A 42 -10.38 -1.19 4.36
N GLN A 43 -10.69 -0.14 3.61
CA GLN A 43 -9.97 1.12 3.72
C GLN A 43 -10.16 1.65 5.14
N PRO A 44 -9.07 1.93 5.88
CA PRO A 44 -9.18 2.45 7.23
C PRO A 44 -9.57 3.93 7.22
N ASP A 45 -10.11 4.41 8.34
CA ASP A 45 -10.41 5.82 8.52
C ASP A 45 -9.15 6.69 8.36
N GLY A 46 -9.29 7.83 7.70
CA GLY A 46 -8.16 8.74 7.44
C GLY A 46 -7.24 8.33 6.30
N VAL A 47 -7.51 7.20 5.63
CA VAL A 47 -7.00 6.94 4.27
C VAL A 47 -8.04 7.44 3.28
N TYR A 48 -7.57 8.13 2.26
CA TYR A 48 -8.38 8.67 1.17
C TYR A 48 -7.84 8.16 -0.17
N LYS A 49 -8.66 8.29 -1.20
CA LYS A 49 -8.31 7.89 -2.57
C LYS A 49 -8.44 9.13 -3.47
N GLY A 50 -7.40 9.43 -4.23
CA GLY A 50 -7.40 10.53 -5.19
C GLY A 50 -6.69 10.15 -6.48
N TYR A 51 -6.92 10.92 -7.54
CA TYR A 51 -6.30 10.66 -8.84
C TYR A 51 -5.05 11.52 -8.98
N TYR A 52 -3.89 10.88 -9.13
CA TYR A 52 -2.61 11.56 -9.27
C TYR A 52 -1.73 10.84 -10.30
N ASN A 53 -1.05 11.60 -11.16
CA ASN A 53 -0.14 11.08 -12.18
C ASN A 53 -0.72 9.95 -13.07
N GLY A 54 -2.01 10.01 -13.38
CA GLY A 54 -2.66 9.04 -14.26
C GLY A 54 -3.16 7.76 -13.58
N ALA A 55 -3.07 7.66 -12.26
CA ALA A 55 -3.53 6.51 -11.49
C ALA A 55 -4.29 6.93 -10.22
N ASP A 56 -5.06 5.98 -9.70
CA ASP A 56 -5.66 6.09 -8.38
C ASP A 56 -4.59 5.84 -7.30
N GLU A 57 -4.37 6.80 -6.43
CA GLU A 57 -3.41 6.74 -5.33
C GLU A 57 -4.12 6.90 -3.98
N TYR A 58 -3.62 6.19 -2.97
CA TYR A 58 -4.10 6.30 -1.60
C TYR A 58 -3.21 7.25 -0.81
N TYR A 59 -3.82 8.13 -0.02
CA TYR A 59 -3.10 9.15 0.75
C TYR A 59 -3.72 9.34 2.13
N THR A 60 -2.99 9.98 3.04
CA THR A 60 -3.43 10.30 4.40
C THR A 60 -3.21 11.78 4.70
N ASN A 61 -3.59 12.23 5.89
CA ASN A 61 -3.28 13.60 6.33
C ASN A 61 -1.77 13.84 6.49
N ASP A 62 -0.99 12.80 6.88
CA ASP A 62 0.46 12.89 7.06
C ASP A 62 1.23 12.90 5.73
N SER A 63 0.63 12.32 4.69
CA SER A 63 1.16 12.31 3.33
C SER A 63 0.05 12.67 2.35
N PRO A 64 -0.32 13.96 2.26
CA PRO A 64 -1.36 14.40 1.35
C PRO A 64 -0.89 14.34 -0.10
N LEU A 65 -1.84 14.25 -1.04
CA LEU A 65 -1.50 14.40 -2.45
C LEU A 65 -0.91 15.80 -2.72
N PRO A 66 0.07 15.93 -3.62
CA PRO A 66 0.59 17.22 -4.02
C PRO A 66 -0.55 18.10 -4.53
N GLN A 67 -0.72 19.27 -3.93
CA GLN A 67 -1.62 20.26 -4.49
C GLN A 67 -0.95 20.79 -5.76
N ASN A 68 -1.60 20.64 -6.91
CA ASN A 68 -1.25 21.40 -8.10
C ASN A 68 -1.64 22.85 -7.84
N THR A 69 -0.86 23.57 -7.04
CA THR A 69 -1.02 25.01 -6.89
C THR A 69 -0.78 25.58 -8.28
N PRO A 70 -1.80 26.18 -8.95
CA PRO A 70 -1.54 26.88 -10.19
C PRO A 70 -0.50 27.95 -9.89
N THR A 71 0.50 28.08 -10.75
CA THR A 71 1.61 29.05 -10.68
C THR A 71 1.19 30.50 -10.44
N ASN A 72 -0.10 30.80 -10.55
CA ASN A 72 -0.71 32.09 -10.27
C ASN A 72 -0.68 32.48 -8.78
N ASP A 73 -0.68 31.52 -7.86
CA ASP A 73 -0.65 31.83 -6.41
C ASP A 73 0.75 32.26 -5.95
N ILE A 74 1.80 31.75 -6.61
CA ILE A 74 3.21 32.14 -6.35
C ILE A 74 3.45 33.61 -6.74
N ILE A 75 2.79 34.08 -7.81
CA ILE A 75 2.89 35.46 -8.27
C ILE A 75 2.14 36.41 -7.31
N GLN A 76 0.98 36.01 -6.79
CA GLN A 76 0.21 36.84 -5.85
C GLN A 76 0.91 36.97 -4.48
N ASP A 77 1.57 35.91 -4.00
CA ASP A 77 2.36 35.99 -2.77
C ASP A 77 3.62 36.86 -2.96
N GLN A 78 4.27 36.82 -4.14
CA GLN A 78 5.40 37.71 -4.45
C GLN A 78 5.02 39.19 -4.61
N GLU A 79 3.83 39.49 -5.15
CA GLU A 79 3.32 40.87 -5.25
C GLU A 79 2.92 41.44 -3.88
N ASN A 80 2.35 40.62 -2.99
CA ASN A 80 1.97 41.03 -1.64
C ASN A 80 3.18 41.21 -0.69
N ASP A 81 4.27 40.47 -0.90
CA ASP A 81 5.52 40.61 -0.12
C ASP A 81 6.45 41.75 -0.62
N GLY A 82 5.98 42.57 -1.56
CA GLY A 82 6.56 43.90 -1.82
C GLY A 82 7.99 43.92 -2.34
N LEU A 83 8.47 42.87 -3.00
CA LEU A 83 9.78 42.85 -3.67
C LEU A 83 9.65 43.05 -5.18
N LEU A 84 9.50 44.31 -5.56
CA LEU A 84 9.81 44.84 -6.90
C LEU A 84 10.71 46.07 -6.73
N PHE A 85 11.93 46.00 -7.28
CA PHE A 85 12.73 47.17 -7.65
C PHE A 85 12.70 47.31 -9.18
#